data_AF-A0A1H3KCN8-F1
#
_entry.id   AF-A0A1H3KCN8-F1
#
_cell.length_a   1.000
_cell.length_b   1.000
_cell.length_c   1.000
_cell.angle_alpha   90.00
_cell.angle_beta   90.00
_cell.angle_gamma   90.00
#
_symmetry.space_group_name_H-M   'P 1'
#
loop_
_entity.id
_entity.type
_entity.pdbx_description
1 polymer ?
#
loop_
_entity_poly.entity_id
_entity_poly.type
_entity_poly.pdbx_seq_one_letter_code
_entity_poly.pdbx_strand_id
1 'polypeptide(L)' 'MQGEVIRRKARDVERFAGMDRFMQEIERRGYRVTENSGQLVIFCNRAPVRWLTPPPDPLS' A
#
# COMPACT_ATOMS: atom_id res chain seq x y z
N MET A 1 -7.73 1.76 17.73
CA MET A 1 -6.30 1.88 17.38
C MET A 1 -6.22 2.73 16.12
N GLN A 2 -5.43 3.80 16.15
CA GLN A 2 -5.48 4.92 15.20
C GLN A 2 -4.96 4.47 13.83
N GLY A 3 -5.57 4.97 12.74
CA GLY A 3 -5.33 4.54 11.36
C GLY A 3 -3.94 4.87 10.84
N GLU A 4 -2.94 4.12 11.27
CA GLU A 4 -1.54 4.26 10.86
C GLU A 4 -1.35 4.01 9.36
N VAL A 5 -0.34 4.69 8.80
CA VAL A 5 0.14 4.48 7.44
C VAL A 5 1.58 4.00 7.51
N ILE A 6 1.86 2.85 6.92
CA ILE A 6 3.18 2.22 6.93
C ILE A 6 3.79 2.28 5.53
N ARG A 7 5.10 2.56 5.44
CA ARG A 7 5.86 2.51 4.18
C ARG A 7 6.92 1.41 4.20
N ARG A 8 6.99 0.63 3.13
CA ARG A 8 7.99 -0.44 2.91
C ARG A 8 8.48 -0.47 1.47
N LYS A 9 9.71 -0.93 1.24
CA LYS A 9 10.18 -1.22 -0.12
C LYS A 9 9.56 -2.53 -0.59
N ALA A 10 9.02 -2.57 -1.80
CA ALA A 10 8.41 -3.79 -2.36
C ALA A 10 9.40 -4.96 -2.37
N ARG A 11 10.66 -4.70 -2.78
CA ARG A 11 11.74 -5.70 -2.75
C ARG A 11 12.02 -6.29 -1.35
N ASP A 12 11.85 -5.49 -0.30
CA ASP A 12 12.11 -5.96 1.07
C ASP A 12 10.92 -6.81 1.54
N VAL A 13 9.68 -6.42 1.20
CA VAL A 13 8.49 -7.23 1.47
C VAL A 13 8.58 -8.57 0.75
N GLU A 14 8.94 -8.57 -0.53
CA GLU A 14 9.15 -9.80 -1.29
C GLU A 14 10.23 -10.68 -0.64
N ARG A 15 11.39 -10.10 -0.34
CA ARG A 15 12.52 -10.83 0.24
C ARG A 15 12.23 -11.45 1.61
N PHE A 16 11.47 -10.77 2.47
CA PHE A 16 11.30 -11.18 3.88
C PHE A 16 9.96 -11.85 4.19
N ALA A 17 8.91 -11.54 3.44
CA ALA A 17 7.57 -12.06 3.69
C ALA A 17 6.95 -12.81 2.50
N GLY A 18 7.40 -12.50 1.27
CA GLY A 18 6.76 -12.90 0.02
C GLY A 18 5.52 -12.05 -0.28
N MET A 19 5.38 -11.58 -1.53
CA MET A 19 4.29 -10.69 -1.95
C MET A 19 2.93 -11.36 -1.82
N ASP A 20 2.80 -12.64 -2.21
CA ASP A 20 1.52 -13.36 -2.15
C ASP A 20 0.98 -13.43 -0.72
N ARG A 21 1.83 -13.84 0.24
CA ARG A 21 1.47 -13.87 1.66
C ARG A 21 1.14 -12.48 2.19
N PHE A 22 1.91 -11.48 1.79
CA PHE A 22 1.64 -10.09 2.16
C PHE A 22 0.26 -9.63 1.68
N MET A 23 -0.08 -9.86 0.41
CA MET A 23 -1.36 -9.45 -0.17
C MET A 23 -2.54 -10.17 0.49
N GLN A 24 -2.41 -11.47 0.77
CA GLN A 24 -3.42 -12.23 1.52
C GLN A 24 -3.69 -11.60 2.91
N GLU A 25 -2.64 -11.15 3.60
CA GLU A 25 -2.81 -10.49 4.90
C GLU A 25 -3.43 -9.09 4.78
N ILE A 26 -3.11 -8.34 3.72
CA ILE A 26 -3.75 -7.05 3.43
C ILE A 26 -5.25 -7.25 3.25
N GLU A 27 -5.65 -8.20 2.41
CA GLU A 27 -7.05 -8.54 2.15
C GLU A 27 -7.77 -9.03 3.42
N ARG A 28 -7.17 -9.99 4.14
CA ARG A 28 -7.73 -10.57 5.37
C ARG A 28 -8.00 -9.51 6.44
N ARG A 29 -7.15 -8.49 6.54
CA ARG A 29 -7.30 -7.39 7.51
C ARG A 29 -8.27 -6.30 7.02
N GLY A 30 -8.57 -6.28 5.72
CA GLY A 30 -9.35 -5.23 5.06
C GLY A 30 -8.55 -3.94 4.89
N TYR A 31 -7.22 -4.05 4.81
CA TYR A 31 -6.34 -2.91 4.59
C TYR A 31 -6.25 -2.57 3.10
N ARG A 32 -5.68 -1.41 2.81
CA ARG A 32 -5.38 -0.99 1.44
C ARG A 32 -3.88 -0.77 1.30
N VAL A 33 -3.31 -1.16 0.17
CA VAL A 33 -1.92 -0.89 -0.19
C VAL A 33 -1.85 -0.26 -1.57
N THR A 34 -0.96 0.69 -1.76
CA THR A 34 -0.62 1.27 -3.06
C THR A 34 0.87 1.13 -3.31
N GLU A 35 1.26 0.81 -4.54
CA GLU A 35 2.66 0.84 -4.96
C GLU A 35 2.97 2.14 -5.70
N ASN A 36 4.12 2.76 -5.40
CA ASN A 36 4.67 3.88 -6.14
C ASN A 36 6.20 3.81 -6.11
N SER A 37 6.84 3.75 -7.29
CA SER A 37 8.30 3.68 -7.43
C SER A 37 8.96 2.61 -6.55
N GLY A 38 8.37 1.41 -6.51
CA GLY A 38 8.84 0.28 -5.71
C GLY A 38 8.69 0.46 -4.19
N GLN A 39 7.91 1.46 -3.75
CA GLN A 39 7.48 1.63 -2.36
C GLN A 39 6.02 1.20 -2.22
N LEU A 40 5.73 0.38 -1.23
CA LEU A 40 4.39 0.08 -0.77
C LEU A 40 4.00 1.06 0.34
N VAL A 41 2.84 1.71 0.17
CA VAL A 41 2.19 2.54 1.19
C VAL A 41 0.94 1.81 1.64
N ILE A 42 0.90 1.44 2.92
CA ILE A 42 -0.10 0.56 3.51
C ILE A 42 -0.95 1.37 4.48
N PHE A 43 -2.24 1.45 4.21
CA PHE A 43 -3.23 2.07 5.08
C PHE A 43 -3.78 1.00 6.02
N CYS A 44 -3.39 1.05 7.29
CA CYS A 44 -3.78 0.06 8.31
C CYS A 44 -5.17 0.33 8.89
N ASN A 45 -6.14 0.60 8.01
CA ASN A 45 -7.54 0.82 8.33
C ASN A 45 -8.41 0.46 7.11
N ARG A 46 -9.73 0.55 7.27
CA ARG A 46 -10.72 0.19 6.23
C ARG A 46 -11.34 1.39 5.52
N ALA A 47 -10.85 2.60 5.77
CA ALA A 47 -11.38 3.81 5.14
C ALA A 47 -10.96 3.87 3.66
N PRO A 48 -11.77 4.48 2.78
CA PRO A 48 -11.43 4.65 1.38
C PRO A 48 -10.26 5.64 1.21
N VAL A 49 -9.39 5.38 0.24
CA VAL A 49 -8.34 6.32 -0.18
C VAL A 49 -8.97 7.42 -1.04
N ARG A 50 -8.76 8.68 -0.66
CA ARG A 50 -9.18 9.85 -1.44
C ARG A 50 -7.94 10.61 -1.92
N TRP A 51 -7.82 10.79 -3.23
CA TRP A 51 -6.79 11.65 -3.81
C TRP A 51 -7.19 13.11 -3.62
N LEU A 52 -6.29 13.91 -3.03
CA LEU A 52 -6.51 15.35 -2.83
C LEU A 52 -5.88 16.18 -3.96
N THR A 53 -5.15 15.54 -4.86
CA THR A 53 -4.51 16.13 -6.04
C THR A 53 -5.03 15.45 -7.30
N PRO A 54 -5.04 16.15 -8.45
CA PRO A 54 -5.33 15.51 -9.73
C PRO A 54 -4.31 14.40 -10.04
N PRO A 55 -4.67 13.41 -10.89
CA PRO A 55 -3.70 12.44 -11.38
C PRO A 55 -2.59 13.17 -12.15
N PRO A 56 -1.37 12.61 -12.19
CA PRO A 56 -0.30 13.15 -13.03
C PRO A 56 -0.76 13.17 -14.50
N ASP A 57 -0.31 14.19 -15.24
CA ASP A 57 -0.57 14.29 -16.67
C ASP A 57 0.11 13.11 -17.39
N PRO A 58 -0.65 12.25 -18.10
CA PRO A 58 -0.09 11.09 -18.78
C PRO A 58 0.89 11.44 -19.92
N LEU A 59 1.01 12.72 -20.31
CA LEU A 59 1.89 13.19 -21.37
C LEU A 59 3.12 13.98 -20.86
N SER A 60 3.31 14.10 -19.53
CA SER A 60 4.47 14.75 -18.90
C SER A 60 5.66 13.82 -18.67
#